data_AF-A0A272EWK6-F1
#
_entry.id   AF-A0A272EWK6-F1
#
_cell.length_a   1.000
_cell.length_b   1.000
_cell.length_c   1.000
_cell.angle_alpha   90.00
_cell.angle_beta   90.00
_cell.angle_gamma   90.00
#
_symmetry.space_group_name_H-M   'P 1'
#
loop_
_entity.id
_entity.type
_entity.pdbx_description
1 polymer ?
#
loop_
_entity_poly.entity_id
_entity_poly.type
_entity_poly.pdbx_seq_one_letter_code
_entity_poly.pdbx_strand_id
1 'polypeptide(L)'
;MALRSAAAVGRAVEPIPADMDVSPFTVLDVLQITQDLQRLAESGAAITLYPPGQVSYVLGRLGEVDGAAGKIVFDPVGEPIVPTGEQLFVALQGGTKYQFVTAWQPEAPGMSARRMAMPLPQRLVKLQRRRHMRQNAPIGLPFQADFGFAGRAYSLSVVDLSPGGVGLRASPKEAGRLVIGRRLPQVRLWLGDGIAIEVDLEIRSRFLWRTYLLGEQYLIGCSFPALGADDEAVLQAALARLNRSMGAAAE
;
A
#
# COMPACT_ATOMS: atom_id res chain seq x y z
N MET A 1 24.17 -13.40 -21.03
CA MET A 1 23.79 -11.97 -20.89
C MET A 1 22.28 -11.89 -20.98
N ALA A 2 21.59 -12.17 -19.87
CA ALA A 2 20.16 -12.41 -19.85
C ALA A 2 19.39 -11.10 -19.62
N LEU A 3 18.51 -10.76 -20.57
CA LEU A 3 17.45 -9.79 -20.37
C LEU A 3 16.59 -10.24 -19.17
N ARG A 4 16.68 -9.52 -18.04
CA ARG A 4 15.70 -9.65 -16.97
C ARG A 4 14.43 -8.89 -17.37
N SER A 5 13.54 -9.69 -17.92
CA SER A 5 12.09 -9.57 -18.09
C SER A 5 11.34 -8.71 -17.07
N ALA A 6 10.32 -8.05 -17.60
CA ALA A 6 9.08 -7.55 -17.01
C ALA A 6 9.19 -6.56 -15.83
N ALA A 7 9.09 -5.27 -16.16
CA ALA A 7 8.66 -4.24 -15.23
C ALA A 7 7.28 -4.62 -14.67
N ALA A 8 7.23 -5.00 -13.40
CA ALA A 8 6.02 -4.83 -12.62
C ALA A 8 5.68 -3.33 -12.70
N VAL A 9 4.59 -2.99 -13.37
CA VAL A 9 4.04 -1.63 -13.36
C VAL A 9 3.53 -1.39 -11.94
N GLY A 10 4.46 -0.98 -11.07
CA GLY A 10 4.15 -0.64 -9.69
C GLY A 10 3.21 0.55 -9.67
N ARG A 11 2.15 0.46 -8.87
CA ARG A 11 1.20 1.56 -8.70
C ARG A 11 1.87 2.68 -7.91
N ALA A 12 1.58 3.94 -8.27
CA ALA A 12 1.99 5.10 -7.48
C ALA A 12 1.52 4.98 -6.02
N VAL A 13 2.46 5.18 -5.10
CA VAL A 13 2.21 5.21 -3.67
C VAL A 13 2.08 6.67 -3.26
N GLU A 14 0.88 7.07 -2.83
CA GLU A 14 0.64 8.45 -2.40
C GLU A 14 1.51 8.84 -1.20
N PRO A 15 1.92 10.11 -1.10
CA PRO A 15 2.62 10.63 0.06
C PRO A 15 1.87 10.39 1.38
N ILE A 16 2.61 10.45 2.48
CA ILE A 16 2.04 10.53 3.82
C ILE A 16 1.31 11.89 3.94
N PRO A 17 0.04 11.89 4.40
CA PRO A 17 -0.69 13.14 4.62
C PRO A 17 0.08 14.11 5.53
N ALA A 18 0.09 15.39 5.17
CA ALA A 18 0.87 16.42 5.86
C ALA A 18 0.39 16.69 7.31
N ASP A 19 -0.85 16.32 7.61
CA ASP A 19 -1.49 16.43 8.92
C ASP A 19 -1.18 15.25 9.87
N MET A 20 -0.52 14.19 9.38
CA MET A 20 -0.11 13.05 10.20
C MET A 20 1.16 13.36 10.99
N ASP A 21 1.15 13.14 12.31
CA ASP A 21 2.37 13.15 13.10
C ASP A 21 3.25 11.95 12.74
N VAL A 22 4.37 12.24 12.06
CA VAL A 22 5.36 11.25 11.61
C VAL A 22 6.58 11.17 12.52
N SER A 23 6.64 11.98 13.58
CA SER A 23 7.80 12.05 14.48
C SER A 23 8.21 10.69 15.05
N PRO A 24 7.27 9.82 15.50
CA PRO A 24 7.60 8.48 16.00
C PRO A 24 8.16 7.52 14.95
N PHE A 25 7.96 7.84 13.67
CA PHE A 25 8.34 7.01 12.52
C PHE A 25 9.54 7.59 11.77
N THR A 26 10.12 8.68 12.27
CA THR A 26 11.21 9.38 11.63
C THR A 26 12.54 8.74 12.02
N VAL A 27 13.31 8.35 11.01
CA VAL A 27 14.67 7.85 11.10
C VAL A 27 15.62 8.96 10.67
N LEU A 28 16.57 9.28 11.55
CA LEU A 28 17.62 10.29 11.32
C LEU A 28 19.02 9.68 11.31
N ASP A 29 19.18 8.46 11.83
CA ASP A 29 20.46 7.75 11.85
C ASP A 29 20.84 7.34 10.42
N VAL A 30 22.00 7.82 9.97
CA VAL A 30 22.49 7.62 8.59
C VAL A 30 22.67 6.13 8.27
N LEU A 31 23.21 5.34 9.21
CA LEU A 31 23.41 3.91 9.00
C LEU A 31 22.07 3.20 8.84
N GLN A 32 21.08 3.53 9.68
CA GLN A 32 19.75 2.96 9.58
C GLN A 32 19.04 3.36 8.29
N ILE A 33 19.17 4.63 7.85
CA ILE A 33 18.67 5.12 6.57
C ILE A 33 19.30 4.31 5.42
N THR A 34 20.62 4.16 5.40
CA THR A 34 21.32 3.39 4.35
C THR A 34 20.79 1.96 4.30
N GLN A 35 20.70 1.27 5.43
CA GLN A 35 20.19 -0.11 5.50
C GLN A 35 18.73 -0.22 5.03
N ASP A 36 17.87 0.74 5.38
CA ASP A 36 16.48 0.74 4.94
C ASP A 36 16.36 0.96 3.43
N LEU A 37 17.14 1.88 2.86
CA LEU A 37 17.16 2.13 1.43
C LEU A 37 17.79 0.97 0.64
N GLN A 38 18.83 0.32 1.18
CA GLN A 38 19.41 -0.91 0.60
C GLN A 38 18.37 -2.03 0.53
N ARG A 39 17.62 -2.27 1.61
CA ARG A 39 16.53 -3.28 1.59
C ARG A 39 15.44 -2.97 0.58
N LEU A 40 15.11 -1.68 0.39
CA LEU A 40 14.19 -1.26 -0.66
C LEU A 40 14.74 -1.58 -2.05
N ALA A 41 16.01 -1.24 -2.31
CA ALA A 41 16.70 -1.53 -3.56
C ALA A 41 16.76 -3.03 -3.87
N GLU A 42 17.21 -3.83 -2.91
CA GLU A 42 17.33 -5.29 -3.01
C GLU A 42 15.99 -5.97 -3.31
N SER A 43 14.91 -5.48 -2.70
CA SER A 43 13.56 -6.03 -2.94
C SER A 43 13.01 -5.71 -4.33
N GLY A 44 13.59 -4.75 -5.04
CA GLY A 44 13.06 -4.22 -6.31
C GLY A 44 11.69 -3.55 -6.14
N ALA A 45 11.35 -3.08 -4.93
CA ALA A 45 10.09 -2.41 -4.67
C ALA A 45 9.93 -1.18 -5.58
N ALA A 46 8.71 -0.99 -6.10
CA ALA A 46 8.40 0.18 -6.90
C ALA A 46 8.44 1.45 -6.03
N ILE A 47 9.01 2.51 -6.59
CA ILE A 47 9.16 3.82 -5.95
C ILE A 47 8.49 4.86 -6.82
N THR A 48 7.77 5.75 -6.16
CA THR A 48 7.10 6.89 -6.77
C THR A 48 7.85 8.15 -6.42
N LEU A 49 8.33 8.84 -7.44
CA LEU A 49 8.91 10.17 -7.37
C LEU A 49 7.81 11.20 -7.67
N TYR A 50 7.67 12.20 -6.81
CA TYR A 50 6.80 13.36 -6.99
C TYR A 50 7.67 14.61 -7.18
N PRO A 51 7.90 15.05 -8.42
CA PRO A 51 8.66 16.26 -8.69
C PRO A 51 7.93 17.51 -8.20
N PRO A 52 8.63 18.50 -7.67
CA PRO A 52 8.02 19.73 -7.17
C PRO A 52 7.31 20.47 -8.32
N GLY A 53 6.09 20.94 -8.05
CA GLY A 53 5.30 21.72 -9.01
C GLY A 53 4.76 20.94 -10.21
N GLN A 54 4.97 19.62 -10.29
CA GLN A 54 4.39 18.78 -11.34
C GLN A 54 3.13 18.05 -10.88
N VAL A 55 2.17 17.91 -11.79
CA VAL A 55 0.91 17.16 -11.55
C VAL A 55 1.14 15.64 -11.67
N SER A 56 2.11 15.24 -12.49
CA SER A 56 2.46 13.84 -12.74
C SER A 56 3.56 13.35 -11.80
N TYR A 57 3.50 12.05 -11.47
CA TYR A 57 4.56 11.33 -10.79
C TYR A 57 5.43 10.54 -11.79
N VAL A 58 6.61 10.15 -11.34
CA VAL A 58 7.53 9.25 -12.04
C VAL A 58 7.65 7.95 -11.25
N LEU A 59 7.46 6.80 -11.91
CA LEU A 59 7.71 5.50 -11.30
C LEU A 59 9.14 5.07 -11.56
N GLY A 60 9.70 4.25 -10.67
CA GLY A 60 11.03 3.68 -10.83
C GLY A 60 11.35 2.72 -9.70
N ARG A 61 12.64 2.52 -9.47
CA ARG A 61 13.18 1.76 -8.33
C ARG A 61 14.48 2.39 -7.86
N LEU A 62 14.88 2.08 -6.62
CA LEU A 62 16.26 2.32 -6.20
C LEU A 62 17.16 1.28 -6.88
N GLY A 63 18.24 1.75 -7.47
CA GLY A 63 19.35 0.95 -7.94
C GLY A 63 20.38 0.81 -6.82
N GLU A 64 21.53 1.44 -6.98
CA GLU A 64 22.61 1.38 -5.99
C GLU A 64 22.36 2.32 -4.81
N VAL A 65 22.69 1.88 -3.60
CA VAL A 65 22.68 2.68 -2.37
C VAL A 65 24.04 2.52 -1.69
N ASP A 66 24.86 3.55 -1.81
CA ASP A 66 26.21 3.60 -1.26
C ASP A 66 26.24 4.51 -0.03
N GLY A 67 26.26 3.89 1.15
CA GLY A 67 26.36 4.60 2.42
C GLY A 67 27.71 5.27 2.64
N ALA A 68 28.79 4.71 2.09
CA ALA A 68 30.14 5.28 2.26
C ALA A 68 30.31 6.53 1.40
N ALA A 69 29.82 6.52 0.15
CA ALA A 69 29.79 7.70 -0.71
C ALA A 69 28.64 8.66 -0.38
N GLY A 70 27.68 8.26 0.45
CA GLY A 70 26.50 9.04 0.79
C GLY A 70 25.61 9.30 -0.42
N LYS A 71 25.41 8.29 -1.28
CA LYS A 71 24.67 8.42 -2.54
C LYS A 71 23.64 7.32 -2.73
N ILE A 72 22.59 7.66 -3.46
CA ILE A 72 21.60 6.73 -3.98
C ILE A 72 21.45 6.93 -5.48
N VAL A 73 21.08 5.87 -6.19
CA VAL A 73 20.71 5.93 -7.60
C VAL A 73 19.26 5.54 -7.74
N PHE A 74 18.46 6.40 -8.36
CA PHE A 74 17.09 6.09 -8.77
C PHE A 74 17.05 5.78 -10.27
N ASP A 75 16.51 4.63 -10.62
CA ASP A 75 16.28 4.20 -12.01
C ASP A 75 14.80 4.45 -12.36
N PRO A 76 14.45 5.59 -13.00
CA PRO A 76 13.09 5.85 -13.44
C PRO A 76 12.65 4.91 -14.57
N VAL A 77 11.34 4.70 -14.67
CA VAL A 77 10.70 4.12 -15.84
C VAL A 77 10.70 5.17 -16.95
N GLY A 78 11.33 4.82 -18.08
CA GLY A 78 11.49 5.73 -19.22
C GLY A 78 12.61 6.74 -18.99
N GLU A 79 12.45 7.93 -19.56
CA GLU A 79 13.45 8.99 -19.56
C GLU A 79 12.80 10.33 -19.19
N PRO A 80 12.36 10.49 -17.93
CA PRO A 80 11.67 11.69 -17.51
C PRO A 80 12.63 12.88 -17.46
N ILE A 81 12.10 14.06 -17.78
CA ILE A 81 12.74 15.34 -17.47
C ILE A 81 12.25 15.78 -16.10
N VAL A 82 13.12 15.74 -15.11
CA VAL A 82 12.81 16.08 -13.71
C VAL A 82 13.47 17.42 -13.35
N PRO A 83 12.72 18.40 -12.81
CA PRO A 83 13.27 19.69 -12.43
C PRO A 83 14.31 19.56 -11.31
N THR A 84 15.32 20.42 -11.33
CA THR A 84 16.31 20.57 -10.26
C THR A 84 15.61 20.92 -8.93
N GLY A 85 16.14 20.42 -7.82
CA GLY A 85 15.69 20.75 -6.47
C GLY A 85 15.27 19.53 -5.66
N GLU A 86 14.55 19.76 -4.57
CA GLU A 86 14.08 18.70 -3.68
C GLU A 86 13.04 17.80 -4.34
N GLN A 87 13.27 16.50 -4.27
CA GLN A 87 12.43 15.48 -4.84
C GLN A 87 11.83 14.60 -3.74
N LEU A 88 10.52 14.40 -3.77
CA LEU A 88 9.82 13.54 -2.82
C LEU A 88 9.71 12.11 -3.36
N PHE A 89 10.24 11.15 -2.61
CA PHE A 89 10.16 9.73 -2.93
C PHE A 89 9.24 9.00 -1.95
N VAL A 90 8.43 8.10 -2.48
CA VAL A 90 7.51 7.27 -1.70
C VAL A 90 7.55 5.83 -2.19
N ALA A 91 7.68 4.89 -1.25
CA ALA A 91 7.68 3.46 -1.52
C ALA A 91 6.78 2.72 -0.53
N LEU A 92 6.28 1.54 -0.94
CA LEU A 92 5.55 0.63 -0.06
C LEU A 92 6.18 -0.76 -0.17
N GLN A 93 6.76 -1.26 0.92
CA GLN A 93 7.35 -2.60 0.97
C GLN A 93 6.87 -3.31 2.24
N GLY A 94 6.34 -4.54 2.11
CA GLY A 94 5.86 -5.31 3.26
C GLY A 94 4.77 -4.61 4.08
N GLY A 95 4.03 -3.68 3.48
CA GLY A 95 3.04 -2.86 4.16
C GLY A 95 3.59 -1.64 4.92
N THR A 96 4.92 -1.47 4.97
CA THR A 96 5.61 -0.30 5.50
C THR A 96 5.77 0.74 4.41
N LYS A 97 5.33 1.97 4.69
CA LYS A 97 5.52 3.10 3.78
C LYS A 97 6.83 3.79 4.11
N TYR A 98 7.66 3.99 3.11
CA TYR A 98 8.90 4.74 3.20
C TYR A 98 8.72 6.06 2.45
N GLN A 99 9.09 7.16 3.08
CA GLN A 99 9.04 8.48 2.47
C GLN A 99 10.28 9.29 2.82
N PHE A 100 10.96 9.83 1.81
CA PHE A 100 12.14 10.66 2.00
C PHE A 100 12.23 11.73 0.94
N VAL A 101 13.04 12.75 1.22
CA VAL A 101 13.34 13.85 0.29
C VAL A 101 14.84 13.88 0.08
N THR A 102 15.27 14.08 -1.16
CA THR A 102 16.67 14.34 -1.51
C THR A 102 16.77 15.27 -2.71
N ALA A 103 17.87 15.98 -2.83
CA ALA A 103 18.09 16.96 -3.88
C ALA A 103 18.50 16.29 -5.20
N TRP A 104 17.91 16.74 -6.30
CA TRP A 104 18.26 16.36 -7.66
C TRP A 104 18.90 17.52 -8.40
N GLN A 105 19.97 17.23 -9.14
CA GLN A 105 20.57 18.16 -10.10
C GLN A 105 20.96 17.38 -11.36
N PRO A 106 20.31 17.66 -12.51
CA PRO A 106 20.71 17.04 -13.78
C PRO A 106 22.05 17.62 -14.27
N GLU A 107 22.76 16.89 -15.12
CA GLU A 107 24.02 17.32 -15.72
C GLU A 107 23.87 18.62 -16.53
N ALA A 108 22.74 18.79 -17.21
CA ALA A 108 22.33 20.04 -17.83
C ALA A 108 20.82 20.28 -17.68
N PRO A 109 20.35 21.55 -17.69
CA PRO A 109 18.93 21.87 -17.64
C PRO A 109 18.14 21.19 -18.77
N GLY A 110 17.01 20.57 -18.42
CA GLY A 110 16.11 19.94 -19.40
C GLY A 110 16.54 18.56 -19.91
N MET A 111 17.66 18.01 -19.43
CA MET A 111 18.05 16.64 -19.79
C MET A 111 17.14 15.60 -19.13
N SER A 112 16.77 14.58 -19.90
CA SER A 112 16.17 13.37 -19.36
C SER A 112 17.22 12.51 -18.64
N ALA A 113 16.81 11.80 -17.60
CA ALA A 113 17.70 10.92 -16.86
C ALA A 113 17.20 9.48 -16.88
N ARG A 114 18.00 8.55 -17.43
CA ARG A 114 17.79 7.09 -17.24
C ARG A 114 18.23 6.62 -15.86
N ARG A 115 19.10 7.40 -15.20
CA ARG A 115 19.63 7.17 -13.86
C ARG A 115 19.82 8.49 -13.16
N MET A 116 19.29 8.62 -11.96
CA MET A 116 19.36 9.81 -11.15
C MET A 116 20.23 9.52 -9.93
N ALA A 117 21.50 9.92 -9.98
CA ALA A 117 22.40 9.83 -8.82
C ALA A 117 22.15 11.04 -7.91
N MET A 118 21.88 10.77 -6.63
CA MET A 118 21.45 11.77 -5.65
C MET A 118 22.17 11.57 -4.32
N PRO A 119 22.29 12.60 -3.47
CA PRO A 119 22.74 12.42 -2.11
C PRO A 119 21.81 11.48 -1.33
N LEU A 120 22.37 10.78 -0.34
CA LEU A 120 21.59 10.05 0.65
C LEU A 120 20.67 11.04 1.39
N PRO A 121 19.39 10.71 1.63
CA PRO A 121 18.51 11.60 2.38
C PRO A 121 18.97 11.69 3.84
N GLN A 122 18.85 12.89 4.42
CA GLN A 122 19.16 13.12 5.85
C GLN A 122 18.04 12.63 6.78
N ARG A 123 16.86 12.36 6.23
CA ARG A 123 15.67 11.95 6.97
C ARG A 123 14.85 10.96 6.15
N LEU A 124 14.44 9.87 6.80
CA LEU A 124 13.54 8.87 6.23
C LEU A 124 12.36 8.69 7.18
N VAL A 125 11.13 8.78 6.67
CA VAL A 125 9.94 8.34 7.41
C VAL A 125 9.68 6.88 7.06
N LYS A 126 9.72 6.01 8.07
CA LYS A 126 9.43 4.57 7.95
C LYS A 126 8.15 4.24 8.72
N LEU A 127 7.02 4.40 8.05
CA LEU A 127 5.69 4.30 8.64
C LEU A 127 5.11 2.88 8.50
N GLN A 128 5.13 2.12 9.59
CA GLN A 128 4.39 0.85 9.71
C GLN A 128 3.14 1.05 10.58
N ARG A 129 2.04 1.49 9.96
CA ARG A 129 0.77 1.73 10.68
C ARG A 129 -0.03 0.47 11.03
N ARG A 130 0.31 -0.69 10.42
CA ARG A 130 -0.45 -1.92 10.58
C ARG A 130 0.09 -2.74 11.74
N ARG A 131 -0.78 -3.03 12.71
CA ARG A 131 -0.49 -3.97 13.82
C ARG A 131 -0.49 -5.43 13.38
N HIS A 132 -1.21 -5.74 12.30
CA HIS A 132 -1.33 -7.11 11.77
C HIS A 132 -1.14 -7.13 10.26
N MET A 133 -0.52 -8.21 9.77
CA MET A 133 -0.45 -8.50 8.34
C MET A 133 -1.86 -8.79 7.81
N ARG A 134 -2.13 -8.31 6.59
CA ARG A 134 -3.39 -8.59 5.90
C ARG A 134 -3.18 -9.71 4.91
N GLN A 135 -4.14 -10.63 4.86
CA GLN A 135 -4.18 -11.71 3.89
C GLN A 135 -5.19 -11.38 2.81
N ASN A 136 -4.80 -11.57 1.55
CA ASN A 136 -5.71 -11.39 0.44
C ASN A 136 -6.75 -12.52 0.45
N ALA A 137 -8.01 -12.19 0.17
CA ALA A 137 -9.03 -13.20 -0.02
C ALA A 137 -8.73 -13.99 -1.31
N PRO A 138 -8.82 -15.34 -1.30
CA PRO A 138 -8.58 -16.15 -2.49
C PRO A 138 -9.59 -15.85 -3.58
N ILE A 139 -9.10 -15.80 -4.82
CA ILE A 139 -9.95 -15.57 -5.99
C ILE A 139 -10.85 -16.79 -6.19
N GLY A 140 -12.15 -16.56 -6.41
CA GLY A 140 -13.13 -17.62 -6.67
C GLY A 140 -13.76 -18.25 -5.42
N LEU A 141 -13.32 -17.88 -4.22
CA LEU A 141 -13.98 -18.28 -2.97
C LEU A 141 -14.98 -17.21 -2.50
N PRO A 142 -16.09 -17.61 -1.83
CA PRO A 142 -17.18 -16.70 -1.47
C PRO A 142 -16.86 -15.89 -0.20
N PHE A 143 -15.78 -15.10 -0.24
CA PHE A 143 -15.51 -14.13 0.82
C PHE A 143 -16.30 -12.85 0.55
N GLN A 144 -17.33 -12.62 1.36
CA GLN A 144 -18.32 -11.56 1.16
C GLN A 144 -18.72 -10.92 2.50
N ALA A 145 -19.17 -9.67 2.44
CA ALA A 145 -19.77 -8.96 3.55
C ALA A 145 -21.19 -8.55 3.18
N ASP A 146 -22.17 -9.15 3.85
CA ASP A 146 -23.60 -8.89 3.65
C ASP A 146 -24.15 -8.05 4.80
N PHE A 147 -24.83 -6.96 4.48
CA PHE A 147 -25.39 -6.06 5.50
C PHE A 147 -26.49 -5.15 4.94
N GLY A 148 -27.37 -4.69 5.82
CA GLY A 148 -28.29 -3.59 5.56
C GLY A 148 -27.70 -2.26 6.01
N PHE A 149 -27.68 -1.25 5.15
CA PHE A 149 -27.24 0.09 5.55
C PHE A 149 -28.01 1.18 4.81
N ALA A 150 -28.46 2.20 5.55
CA ALA A 150 -29.20 3.34 5.02
C ALA A 150 -30.39 2.94 4.09
N GLY A 151 -31.13 1.90 4.47
CA GLY A 151 -32.29 1.40 3.73
C GLY A 151 -31.95 0.56 2.48
N ARG A 152 -30.70 0.13 2.31
CA ARG A 152 -30.26 -0.69 1.18
C ARG A 152 -29.52 -1.94 1.66
N ALA A 153 -29.74 -3.06 1.00
CA ALA A 153 -28.93 -4.26 1.16
C ALA A 153 -27.62 -4.14 0.34
N TYR A 154 -26.53 -4.55 0.97
CA TYR A 154 -25.20 -4.62 0.39
C TYR A 154 -24.71 -6.06 0.46
N SER A 155 -23.99 -6.49 -0.60
CA SER A 155 -23.19 -7.70 -0.62
C SER A 155 -21.87 -7.34 -1.31
N LEU A 156 -20.83 -7.10 -0.50
CA LEU A 156 -19.54 -6.60 -0.99
C LEU A 156 -18.49 -7.70 -0.94
N SER A 157 -17.68 -7.83 -1.98
CA SER A 157 -16.57 -8.79 -1.99
C SER A 157 -15.48 -8.36 -1.01
N VAL A 158 -14.98 -9.31 -0.22
CA VAL A 158 -13.80 -9.08 0.61
C VAL A 158 -12.55 -9.18 -0.26
N VAL A 159 -11.65 -8.23 -0.09
CA VAL A 159 -10.37 -8.14 -0.81
C VAL A 159 -9.22 -8.60 0.07
N ASP A 160 -9.21 -8.16 1.32
CA ASP A 160 -8.21 -8.55 2.31
C ASP A 160 -8.82 -8.65 3.71
N LEU A 161 -8.18 -9.42 4.59
CA LEU A 161 -8.62 -9.66 5.96
C LEU A 161 -7.43 -9.69 6.92
N SER A 162 -7.66 -9.26 8.16
CA SER A 162 -6.71 -9.34 9.28
C SER A 162 -7.47 -9.42 10.59
N PRO A 163 -6.82 -9.73 11.73
CA PRO A 163 -7.49 -9.73 13.03
C PRO A 163 -8.14 -8.39 13.41
N GLY A 164 -7.61 -7.27 12.90
CA GLY A 164 -8.09 -5.93 13.24
C GLY A 164 -9.04 -5.30 12.22
N GLY A 165 -9.33 -5.95 11.09
CA GLY A 165 -10.22 -5.38 10.09
C GLY A 165 -10.22 -6.09 8.73
N VAL A 166 -11.06 -5.58 7.84
CA VAL A 166 -11.36 -6.15 6.52
C VAL A 166 -11.33 -5.07 5.44
N GLY A 167 -10.84 -5.41 4.25
CA GLY A 167 -10.96 -4.60 3.03
C GLY A 167 -12.10 -5.10 2.16
N LEU A 168 -13.01 -4.23 1.76
CA LEU A 168 -14.17 -4.54 0.91
C LEU A 168 -14.05 -3.83 -0.44
N ARG A 169 -14.56 -4.47 -1.50
CA ARG A 169 -14.69 -3.86 -2.83
C ARG A 169 -16.12 -3.41 -3.05
N ALA A 170 -16.29 -2.16 -3.50
CA ALA A 170 -17.57 -1.58 -3.83
C ALA A 170 -17.51 -0.93 -5.21
N SER A 171 -18.59 -1.04 -5.98
CA SER A 171 -18.78 -0.24 -7.19
C SER A 171 -19.00 1.24 -6.84
N PRO A 172 -18.85 2.17 -7.79
CA PRO A 172 -19.13 3.59 -7.55
C PRO A 172 -20.56 3.85 -7.04
N LYS A 173 -21.53 3.07 -7.52
CA LYS A 173 -22.93 3.13 -7.07
C LYS A 173 -23.13 2.68 -5.62
N GLU A 174 -22.30 1.77 -5.13
CA GLU A 174 -22.37 1.28 -3.74
C GLU A 174 -21.58 2.19 -2.78
N ALA A 175 -20.42 2.68 -3.22
CA ALA A 175 -19.49 3.45 -2.40
C ALA A 175 -20.03 4.81 -1.95
N GLY A 176 -21.05 5.37 -2.62
CA GLY A 176 -21.56 6.72 -2.35
C GLY A 176 -21.93 6.98 -0.89
N ARG A 177 -22.51 6.00 -0.19
CA ARG A 177 -22.91 6.10 1.23
C ARG A 177 -21.89 5.54 2.22
N LEU A 178 -20.86 4.85 1.71
CA LEU A 178 -19.81 4.21 2.50
C LEU A 178 -18.68 5.23 2.75
N VAL A 179 -18.91 6.13 3.70
CA VAL A 179 -17.99 7.23 4.04
C VAL A 179 -17.24 6.94 5.35
N ILE A 180 -16.03 7.51 5.47
CA ILE A 180 -15.16 7.32 6.65
C ILE A 180 -15.88 7.76 7.93
N GLY A 181 -15.69 7.00 9.01
CA GLY A 181 -16.30 7.21 10.32
C GLY A 181 -17.70 6.61 10.49
N ARG A 182 -18.31 6.06 9.43
CA ARG A 182 -19.59 5.36 9.54
C ARG A 182 -19.42 3.96 10.12
N ARG A 183 -20.36 3.57 10.97
CA ARG A 183 -20.51 2.19 11.45
C ARG A 183 -21.53 1.43 10.60
N LEU A 184 -21.19 0.21 10.24
CA LEU A 184 -22.04 -0.76 9.57
C LEU A 184 -22.37 -1.82 10.62
N PRO A 185 -23.60 -1.84 11.14
CA PRO A 185 -23.98 -2.80 12.17
C PRO A 185 -24.30 -4.16 11.57
N GLN A 186 -24.11 -5.23 12.36
CA GLN A 186 -24.57 -6.59 12.04
C GLN A 186 -24.15 -7.06 10.65
N VAL A 187 -22.88 -6.84 10.31
CA VAL A 187 -22.33 -7.32 9.05
C VAL A 187 -22.08 -8.81 9.17
N ARG A 188 -22.76 -9.58 8.32
CA ARG A 188 -22.44 -10.99 8.14
C ARG A 188 -21.22 -11.10 7.25
N LEU A 189 -20.08 -11.45 7.83
CA LEU A 189 -18.81 -11.60 7.13
C LEU A 189 -18.54 -13.07 6.84
N TRP A 190 -18.61 -13.44 5.57
CA TRP A 190 -18.31 -14.79 5.08
C TRP A 190 -16.79 -14.97 4.90
N LEU A 191 -16.27 -16.04 5.49
CA LEU A 191 -14.83 -16.37 5.57
C LEU A 191 -14.46 -17.60 4.71
N GLY A 192 -15.27 -17.86 3.68
CA GLY A 192 -15.17 -19.04 2.81
C GLY A 192 -15.72 -20.32 3.45
N ASP A 193 -15.99 -21.32 2.62
CA ASP A 193 -16.47 -22.65 3.02
C ASP A 193 -17.72 -22.64 3.92
N GLY A 194 -18.62 -21.67 3.69
CA GLY A 194 -19.86 -21.52 4.46
C GLY A 194 -19.69 -20.97 5.89
N ILE A 195 -18.46 -20.64 6.29
CA ILE A 195 -18.17 -20.04 7.61
C ILE A 195 -18.50 -18.55 7.55
N ALA A 196 -19.21 -18.05 8.55
CA ALA A 196 -19.46 -16.62 8.72
C ALA A 196 -19.44 -16.22 10.20
N ILE A 197 -19.10 -14.95 10.43
CA ILE A 197 -19.23 -14.26 11.72
C ILE A 197 -20.15 -13.05 11.56
N GLU A 198 -20.82 -12.62 12.62
CA GLU A 198 -21.63 -11.40 12.63
C GLU A 198 -20.90 -10.31 13.43
N VAL A 199 -20.52 -9.23 12.77
CA VAL A 199 -19.65 -8.20 13.37
C VAL A 199 -20.09 -6.80 12.97
N ASP A 200 -19.84 -5.84 13.85
CA ASP A 200 -19.91 -4.44 13.48
C ASP A 200 -18.62 -4.03 12.76
N LEU A 201 -18.74 -3.17 11.76
CA LEU A 201 -17.61 -2.58 11.04
C LEU A 201 -17.60 -1.07 11.20
N GLU A 202 -16.42 -0.45 11.32
CA GLU A 202 -16.27 1.00 11.16
C GLU A 202 -15.42 1.31 9.93
N ILE A 203 -15.91 2.19 9.05
CA ILE A 203 -15.18 2.59 7.84
C ILE A 203 -14.02 3.51 8.23
N ARG A 204 -12.78 3.05 7.99
CA ARG A 204 -11.54 3.75 8.32
C ARG A 204 -10.84 4.37 7.11
N SER A 205 -11.08 3.85 5.91
CA SER A 205 -10.49 4.38 4.69
C SER A 205 -11.36 4.09 3.47
N ARG A 206 -11.27 4.96 2.47
CA ARG A 206 -11.89 4.77 1.16
C ARG A 206 -10.91 5.23 0.09
N PHE A 207 -10.61 4.38 -0.89
CA PHE A 207 -9.69 4.69 -1.97
C PHE A 207 -10.27 4.29 -3.33
N LEU A 208 -10.01 5.12 -4.35
CA LEU A 208 -10.49 4.91 -5.72
C LEU A 208 -9.54 4.02 -6.54
N TRP A 209 -9.95 2.79 -6.82
CA TRP A 209 -9.19 1.84 -7.62
C TRP A 209 -9.74 1.71 -9.03
N ARG A 210 -9.02 2.21 -10.03
CA ARG A 210 -9.34 1.99 -11.45
C ARG A 210 -8.66 0.73 -11.94
N THR A 211 -9.43 -0.16 -12.53
CA THR A 211 -8.92 -1.35 -13.22
C THR A 211 -9.38 -1.30 -14.68
N TYR A 212 -8.60 -1.89 -15.58
CA TYR A 212 -8.97 -1.93 -17.01
C TYR A 212 -10.25 -2.75 -17.23
N LEU A 213 -10.41 -3.85 -16.49
CA LEU A 213 -11.53 -4.80 -16.66
C LEU A 213 -12.83 -4.37 -15.96
N LEU A 214 -12.74 -3.85 -14.73
CA LEU A 214 -13.91 -3.51 -13.90
C LEU A 214 -14.17 -2.01 -13.84
N GLY A 215 -13.41 -1.21 -14.59
CA GLY A 215 -13.48 0.25 -14.54
C GLY A 215 -13.15 0.79 -13.16
N GLU A 216 -13.87 1.84 -12.78
CA GLU A 216 -13.73 2.49 -11.47
C GLU A 216 -14.34 1.63 -10.36
N GLN A 217 -13.54 1.32 -9.33
CA GLN A 217 -13.93 0.57 -8.15
C GLN A 217 -13.48 1.32 -6.90
N TYR A 218 -14.10 1.06 -5.76
CA TYR A 218 -13.69 1.59 -4.47
C TYR A 218 -13.22 0.46 -3.56
N LEU A 219 -12.09 0.67 -2.89
CA LEU A 219 -11.65 -0.15 -1.77
C LEU A 219 -12.06 0.55 -0.48
N ILE A 220 -12.90 -0.11 0.30
CA ILE A 220 -13.41 0.35 1.59
C ILE A 220 -12.69 -0.44 2.69
N GLY A 221 -11.85 0.22 3.45
CA GLY A 221 -11.15 -0.39 4.59
C GLY A 221 -11.95 -0.19 5.86
N CYS A 222 -12.31 -1.28 6.50
CA CYS A 222 -13.06 -1.30 7.75
C CYS A 222 -12.22 -1.87 8.90
N SER A 223 -12.44 -1.38 10.12
CA SER A 223 -11.95 -1.99 11.36
C SER A 223 -13.07 -2.71 12.09
N PHE A 224 -12.71 -3.69 12.92
CA PHE A 224 -13.61 -4.27 13.92
C PHE A 224 -13.51 -3.40 15.19
N PRO A 225 -14.52 -2.57 15.52
CA PRO A 225 -14.48 -1.71 16.70
C PRO A 225 -14.58 -2.53 18.00
N ALA A 226 -15.28 -3.67 17.93
CA ALA A 226 -15.35 -4.69 18.96
C ALA A 226 -15.50 -6.05 18.28
N LEU A 227 -14.94 -7.09 18.88
CA LEU A 227 -15.06 -8.47 18.41
C LEU A 227 -15.26 -9.36 19.64
N GLY A 228 -16.28 -10.22 19.63
CA GLY A 228 -16.47 -11.22 20.66
C GLY A 228 -15.37 -12.28 20.61
N ALA A 229 -15.06 -12.91 21.75
CA ALA A 229 -14.00 -13.93 21.81
C ALA A 229 -14.23 -15.10 20.85
N ASP A 230 -15.49 -15.51 20.69
CA ASP A 230 -15.87 -16.60 19.78
C ASP A 230 -15.65 -16.22 18.31
N ASP A 231 -16.12 -15.03 17.90
CA ASP A 231 -15.91 -14.53 16.54
C ASP A 231 -14.44 -14.27 16.24
N GLU A 232 -13.66 -13.81 17.24
CA GLU A 232 -12.22 -13.66 17.12
C GLU A 232 -11.54 -15.01 16.88
N ALA A 233 -11.91 -16.05 17.63
CA ALA A 233 -11.37 -17.40 17.43
C ALA A 233 -11.67 -17.93 16.02
N VAL A 234 -12.91 -17.74 15.53
CA VAL A 234 -13.31 -18.14 14.17
C VAL A 234 -12.52 -17.35 13.11
N LEU A 235 -12.38 -16.04 13.28
CA LEU A 235 -11.61 -15.17 12.40
C LEU A 235 -10.14 -15.60 12.31
N GLN A 236 -9.50 -15.86 13.47
CA GLN A 236 -8.12 -16.31 13.54
C GLN A 236 -7.93 -17.68 12.87
N ALA A 237 -8.86 -18.61 13.07
CA ALA A 237 -8.83 -19.92 12.41
C ALA A 237 -8.93 -19.79 10.88
N ALA A 238 -9.82 -18.93 10.38
CA ALA A 238 -9.95 -18.65 8.96
C ALA A 238 -8.67 -18.04 8.36
N LEU A 239 -8.06 -17.06 9.05
CA LEU A 239 -6.79 -16.48 8.67
C LEU A 239 -5.65 -17.51 8.66
N ALA A 240 -5.60 -18.40 9.65
CA ALA A 240 -4.59 -19.45 9.69
C ALA A 240 -4.72 -20.42 8.50
N ARG A 241 -5.96 -20.72 8.07
CA ARG A 241 -6.22 -21.54 6.87
C ARG A 241 -5.74 -20.87 5.59
N LEU A 242 -6.04 -19.57 5.42
CA LEU A 242 -5.61 -18.79 4.27
C LEU A 242 -4.09 -18.75 4.11
N ASN A 243 -3.36 -18.58 5.21
CA ASN A 243 -1.90 -18.59 5.21
C ASN A 243 -1.35 -19.95 4.73
N ARG A 244 -1.94 -21.06 5.17
CA ARG A 244 -1.51 -22.41 4.74
C ARG A 244 -1.76 -22.64 3.26
N SER A 245 -2.91 -22.24 2.73
CA SER A 245 -3.21 -22.40 1.29
C SER A 245 -2.28 -21.59 0.39
N MET A 246 -1.81 -20.43 0.86
CA MET A 246 -0.86 -19.60 0.11
C MET A 246 0.57 -20.14 0.17
N GLY A 247 0.96 -20.76 1.30
CA GLY A 247 2.27 -21.43 1.42
C GLY A 247 2.39 -22.67 0.53
N ALA A 248 1.32 -23.46 0.41
CA ALA A 248 1.30 -24.68 -0.41
C ALA A 248 1.26 -24.43 -1.93
N ALA A 249 0.92 -23.22 -2.38
CA ALA A 249 0.93 -22.84 -3.80
C ALA A 249 2.27 -22.25 -4.27
N ALA A 250 3.24 -22.12 -3.36
CA ALA A 250 4.58 -21.57 -3.62
C ALA A 250 5.70 -22.63 -3.59
N GLU A 251 5.36 -23.90 -3.34
CA GLU A 251 6.19 -25.09 -3.53
C GLU A 251 5.77 -25.83 -4.81
#